data_AF-A0A2N3A929-F1
#
_entry.id   AF-A0A2N3A929-F1
#
_cell.length_a   1.000
_cell.length_b   1.000
_cell.length_c   1.000
_cell.angle_alpha   90.00
_cell.angle_beta   90.00
_cell.angle_gamma   90.00
#
_symmetry.space_group_name_H-M   'P 1'
#
loop_
_entity.id
_entity.type
_entity.pdbx_description
1 polymer ?
#
loop_
_entity_poly.entity_id
_entity_poly.type
_entity_poly.pdbx_seq_one_letter_code
_entity_poly.pdbx_strand_id
1 'polypeptide(L)'
;MSYICFLNAQEMDEDNNKFNRRNFIKTAGLASGVIALAGAAGAGLAAGSNKDSYTGWGRTAYGEDQFFNRKPFLVDTPTYDKVGETRRIAFIEDLFKRNGELSRLLFPRGDETPLWSFDEGVEKLPEPLKTYYLEHPDALGEFRKAIEKSQEQAGTWDKYKHKYLLADAWSTAHASPIGGQGAFPPQPHGNPEESDFRGVNEETLPLKSPAHGSSLIKQIAYSFGASLVGIAKVKEDWVYQGYMRGVGKIDFEVPEHWKYAVVIAVPHEWDSMYANPTYGTSYDAYSKLRFIAGKLEVFLKEIGYAARSHVPPTSYEIAMPPLAIDAGLGEQGRHGVLVTPELGANTRLAAVTTNMLLEPDKPIDIGIKEFCSKCKICAEECPSGAISFTDKPENVIRGYQRWNINQDKCFTIWNSVATSHARGCRVCLAVCPYSRKNNWIHKIVREVDPRDPTGLFSSAMLAMQKKFFTYPGGQEYLPAPDGNNKTFGEAPDWLMTEEWFNI
;
A
#
# COMPACT_ATOMS: atom_id res chain seq x y z
N MET A 1 -34.88 100.27 31.23
CA MET A 1 -36.21 100.64 30.71
C MET A 1 -36.97 99.35 30.48
N SER A 2 -38.03 99.16 31.26
CA SER A 2 -39.14 98.20 31.11
C SER A 2 -38.92 96.70 31.36
N TYR A 3 -39.39 96.30 32.56
CA TYR A 3 -40.00 95.01 32.91
C TYR A 3 -41.34 94.80 32.16
N ILE A 4 -41.79 93.52 32.08
CA ILE A 4 -43.18 92.95 32.22
C ILE A 4 -43.31 91.69 31.32
N CYS A 5 -43.21 90.47 31.90
CA CYS A 5 -44.26 89.46 32.19
C CYS A 5 -44.71 88.61 30.95
N PHE A 6 -45.03 87.30 30.99
CA PHE A 6 -45.67 86.41 31.98
C PHE A 6 -45.37 84.90 31.66
N LEU A 7 -45.19 84.07 32.71
CA LEU A 7 -45.59 82.64 33.00
C LEU A 7 -45.94 81.65 31.84
N ASN A 8 -45.80 80.30 31.86
CA ASN A 8 -45.51 79.27 32.88
C ASN A 8 -45.20 77.90 32.19
N ALA A 9 -44.65 76.97 32.99
CA ALA A 9 -44.28 75.55 32.80
C ALA A 9 -45.00 74.64 31.76
N GLN A 10 -44.24 73.76 31.10
CA GLN A 10 -44.35 72.28 31.25
C GLN A 10 -43.26 71.50 30.45
N GLU A 11 -42.74 70.47 31.13
CA GLU A 11 -42.20 69.18 30.63
C GLU A 11 -40.85 69.13 29.90
N MET A 12 -39.86 68.65 30.65
CA MET A 12 -38.75 67.83 30.16
C MET A 12 -39.33 66.60 29.44
N ASP A 13 -38.86 66.32 28.22
CA ASP A 13 -38.97 64.97 27.68
C ASP A 13 -37.70 64.52 26.96
N GLU A 14 -37.43 63.24 27.15
CA GLU A 14 -36.23 62.49 26.86
C GLU A 14 -36.07 62.21 25.36
N ASP A 15 -34.85 62.27 24.83
CA ASP A 15 -34.51 61.45 23.66
C ASP A 15 -33.27 60.60 23.97
N ASN A 16 -33.57 59.47 24.59
CA ASN A 16 -32.66 58.50 25.13
C ASN A 16 -32.22 57.54 24.01
N ASN A 17 -30.91 57.53 23.74
CA ASN A 17 -30.20 56.65 22.82
C ASN A 17 -30.49 55.16 23.15
N LYS A 18 -31.51 54.55 22.52
CA LYS A 18 -31.95 53.18 22.81
C LYS A 18 -31.01 52.12 22.19
N PHE A 19 -29.89 51.87 22.85
CA PHE A 19 -29.21 50.58 22.81
C PHE A 19 -30.05 49.54 23.60
N ASN A 20 -31.18 49.10 23.03
CA ASN A 20 -32.01 48.02 23.58
C ASN A 20 -31.26 46.68 23.49
N ARG A 21 -31.38 45.80 24.51
CA ARG A 21 -30.87 44.41 24.55
C ARG A 21 -31.05 43.65 23.22
N ARG A 22 -32.16 43.86 22.51
CA ARG A 22 -32.45 43.26 21.20
C ARG A 22 -31.51 43.78 20.09
N ASN A 23 -31.16 45.06 20.10
CA ASN A 23 -30.18 45.64 19.17
C ASN A 23 -28.77 45.18 19.53
N PHE A 24 -28.42 45.11 20.82
CA PHE A 24 -27.14 44.55 21.28
C PHE A 24 -26.96 43.08 20.83
N ILE A 25 -27.97 42.21 21.02
CA ILE A 25 -27.92 40.81 20.58
C ILE A 25 -27.79 40.68 19.06
N LYS A 26 -28.50 41.52 18.28
CA LYS A 26 -28.36 41.52 16.81
C LYS A 26 -26.97 41.96 16.37
N THR A 27 -26.46 43.07 16.90
CA THR A 27 -25.13 43.58 16.55
C THR A 27 -24.02 42.65 17.02
N ALA A 28 -24.13 42.07 18.23
CA ALA A 28 -23.19 41.08 18.74
C ALA A 28 -23.23 39.77 17.94
N GLY A 29 -24.43 39.30 17.54
CA GLY A 29 -24.58 38.13 16.68
C GLY A 29 -24.01 38.35 15.28
N LEU A 30 -24.22 39.54 14.70
CA LEU A 30 -23.68 39.90 13.39
C LEU A 30 -22.16 40.07 13.43
N ALA A 31 -21.61 40.72 14.47
CA ALA A 31 -20.17 40.81 14.71
C ALA A 31 -19.53 39.43 14.92
N SER A 32 -20.19 38.55 15.68
CA SER A 32 -19.73 37.17 15.90
C SER A 32 -19.75 36.36 14.59
N GLY A 33 -20.77 36.54 13.76
CA GLY A 33 -20.86 35.93 12.43
C GLY A 33 -19.74 36.41 11.49
N VAL A 34 -19.44 37.72 11.48
CA VAL A 34 -18.33 38.29 10.69
C VAL A 34 -16.98 37.78 11.17
N ILE A 35 -16.74 37.72 12.48
CA ILE A 35 -15.49 37.18 13.06
C ILE A 35 -15.35 35.69 12.73
N ALA A 36 -16.43 34.91 12.83
CA ALA A 36 -16.42 33.49 12.46
C ALA A 36 -16.12 33.29 10.97
N LEU A 37 -16.72 34.11 10.09
CA LEU A 37 -16.44 34.08 8.64
C LEU A 37 -15.01 34.51 8.32
N ALA A 38 -14.49 35.56 8.97
CA ALA A 38 -13.11 36.00 8.80
C ALA A 38 -12.11 34.96 9.31
N GLY A 39 -12.39 34.33 10.45
CA GLY A 39 -11.63 33.20 10.99
C GLY A 39 -11.64 32.00 10.05
N ALA A 40 -12.82 31.65 9.50
CA ALA A 40 -12.96 30.59 8.51
C ALA A 40 -12.24 30.92 7.19
N ALA A 41 -12.27 32.18 6.74
CA ALA A 41 -11.53 32.64 5.57
C ALA A 41 -10.01 32.59 5.79
N GLY A 42 -9.54 33.03 6.97
CA GLY A 42 -8.14 32.91 7.35
C GLY A 42 -7.66 31.46 7.44
N ALA A 43 -8.46 30.59 8.06
CA ALA A 43 -8.20 29.15 8.09
C ALA A 43 -8.26 28.53 6.68
N GLY A 44 -9.19 28.97 5.83
CA GLY A 44 -9.32 28.54 4.45
C GLY A 44 -8.14 28.96 3.57
N LEU A 45 -7.60 30.16 3.77
CA LEU A 45 -6.37 30.63 3.11
C LEU A 45 -5.15 29.83 3.57
N ALA A 46 -5.02 29.63 4.88
CA ALA A 46 -3.94 28.81 5.44
C ALA A 46 -4.00 27.36 4.93
N ALA A 47 -5.20 26.77 4.93
CA ALA A 47 -5.45 25.46 4.35
C ALA A 47 -5.11 25.45 2.86
N GLY A 48 -5.67 26.34 2.04
CA GLY A 48 -5.44 26.37 0.59
C GLY A 48 -3.98 26.53 0.15
N SER A 49 -3.12 27.04 1.03
CA SER A 49 -1.66 27.12 0.79
C SER A 49 -0.86 25.88 1.24
N ASN A 50 -1.48 24.99 2.02
CA ASN A 50 -0.84 23.77 2.55
C ASN A 50 -1.26 22.54 1.71
N LYS A 51 -0.26 21.82 1.18
CA LYS A 51 -0.46 20.55 0.45
C LYS A 51 -1.08 19.43 1.31
N ASP A 52 -1.02 19.53 2.63
CA ASP A 52 -1.59 18.53 3.53
C ASP A 52 -3.09 18.79 3.80
N SER A 53 -3.67 19.84 3.20
CA SER A 53 -5.07 20.25 3.40
C SER A 53 -6.05 19.70 2.36
N TYR A 54 -5.59 18.87 1.41
CA TYR A 54 -6.44 18.37 0.34
C TYR A 54 -7.59 17.50 0.89
N THR A 55 -8.79 17.72 0.35
CA THR A 55 -9.98 16.98 0.75
C THR A 55 -9.85 15.51 0.37
N GLY A 56 -10.15 14.62 1.32
CA GLY A 56 -10.14 13.16 1.09
C GLY A 56 -8.77 12.49 1.24
N TRP A 57 -7.71 13.20 1.61
CA TRP A 57 -6.44 12.59 2.00
C TRP A 57 -6.32 12.58 3.52
N GLY A 58 -6.59 11.42 4.12
CA GLY A 58 -6.39 11.20 5.56
C GLY A 58 -4.91 11.22 5.94
N ARG A 59 -4.63 11.42 7.24
CA ARG A 59 -3.35 11.07 7.87
C ARG A 59 -3.05 9.57 7.71
N THR A 60 -4.06 8.72 7.52
CA THR A 60 -3.91 7.30 7.23
C THR A 60 -4.29 6.97 5.78
N ALA A 61 -3.51 6.10 5.14
CA ALA A 61 -3.79 5.60 3.79
C ALA A 61 -5.03 4.68 3.73
N TYR A 62 -5.50 4.23 4.90
CA TYR A 62 -6.72 3.46 5.08
C TYR A 62 -7.80 4.45 5.50
N GLY A 63 -8.89 4.59 4.74
CA GLY A 63 -9.86 5.70 4.83
C GLY A 63 -10.67 5.85 6.13
N GLU A 64 -10.21 5.31 7.26
CA GLU A 64 -10.83 5.46 8.58
C GLU A 64 -10.92 6.94 9.01
N ASP A 65 -9.93 7.75 8.64
CA ASP A 65 -9.93 9.19 8.85
C ASP A 65 -10.40 10.01 7.62
N GLN A 66 -10.79 9.33 6.54
CA GLN A 66 -11.45 9.92 5.37
C GLN A 66 -12.98 9.89 5.53
N PHE A 67 -13.48 10.18 6.74
CA PHE A 67 -14.90 9.99 7.05
C PHE A 67 -15.77 11.19 6.64
N PHE A 68 -16.53 11.01 5.56
CA PHE A 68 -17.71 11.82 5.27
C PHE A 68 -18.96 11.06 5.77
N ASN A 69 -19.62 11.58 6.80
CA ASN A 69 -20.86 10.97 7.29
C ASN A 69 -21.96 11.10 6.23
N ARG A 70 -22.17 10.03 5.45
CA ARG A 70 -23.17 10.01 4.38
C ARG A 70 -24.61 10.00 4.89
N LYS A 71 -24.87 9.57 6.13
CA LYS A 71 -26.23 9.34 6.65
C LYS A 71 -27.18 10.54 6.48
N PRO A 72 -26.79 11.80 6.80
CA PRO A 72 -27.67 12.96 6.62
C PRO A 72 -27.95 13.32 5.15
N PHE A 73 -27.19 12.76 4.21
CA PHE A 73 -27.28 13.04 2.78
C PHE A 73 -27.91 11.88 1.99
N LEU A 74 -28.36 10.83 2.68
CA LEU A 74 -29.09 9.74 2.03
C LEU A 74 -30.46 10.24 1.61
N VAL A 75 -30.80 9.97 0.36
CA VAL A 75 -32.09 10.26 -0.25
C VAL A 75 -32.71 8.96 -0.75
N ASP A 76 -34.02 8.84 -0.67
CA ASP A 76 -34.74 7.62 -1.07
C ASP A 76 -34.80 7.43 -2.59
N THR A 77 -34.61 8.52 -3.35
CA THR A 77 -34.58 8.52 -4.81
C THR A 77 -33.28 9.15 -5.32
N PRO A 78 -32.67 8.62 -6.39
CA PRO A 78 -31.49 9.24 -7.00
C PRO A 78 -31.75 10.71 -7.37
N THR A 79 -30.70 11.54 -7.34
CA THR A 79 -30.79 12.98 -7.61
C THR A 79 -30.88 13.34 -9.10
N TYR A 80 -31.20 12.37 -9.97
CA TYR A 80 -31.38 12.58 -11.40
C TYR A 80 -32.83 12.25 -11.79
N ASP A 81 -33.37 13.00 -12.75
CA ASP A 81 -34.74 12.82 -13.23
C ASP A 81 -34.78 11.90 -14.45
N LYS A 82 -35.65 10.88 -14.43
CA LYS A 82 -35.96 10.08 -15.63
C LYS A 82 -37.01 10.82 -16.45
N VAL A 83 -36.56 11.54 -17.48
CA VAL A 83 -37.42 12.37 -18.34
C VAL A 83 -38.01 11.64 -19.56
N GLY A 84 -37.76 10.35 -19.74
CA GLY A 84 -38.23 9.58 -20.90
C GLY A 84 -37.91 8.09 -20.87
N GLU A 85 -38.12 7.42 -22.01
CA GLU A 85 -37.74 6.01 -22.20
C GLU A 85 -36.21 5.85 -22.14
N THR A 86 -35.75 4.81 -21.46
CA THR A 86 -34.33 4.53 -21.25
C THR A 86 -33.89 3.33 -22.07
N ARG A 87 -32.73 3.42 -22.72
CA ARG A 87 -32.07 2.29 -23.39
C ARG A 87 -30.79 1.89 -22.65
N ARG A 88 -30.31 0.67 -22.91
CA ARG A 88 -28.97 0.26 -22.46
C ARG A 88 -27.92 1.04 -23.23
N ILE A 89 -26.86 1.47 -22.53
CA ILE A 89 -25.70 2.12 -23.15
C ILE A 89 -25.06 1.13 -24.13
N ALA A 90 -24.96 1.50 -25.40
CA ALA A 90 -24.29 0.70 -26.40
C ALA A 90 -22.77 0.79 -26.22
N PHE A 91 -22.04 -0.29 -26.52
CA PHE A 91 -20.58 -0.31 -26.31
C PHE A 91 -19.84 0.73 -27.18
N ILE A 92 -20.44 1.15 -28.30
CA ILE A 92 -19.89 2.21 -29.17
C ILE A 92 -20.05 3.61 -28.56
N GLU A 93 -20.90 3.79 -27.54
CA GLU A 93 -21.04 5.04 -26.80
C GLU A 93 -19.85 5.27 -25.84
N ASP A 94 -19.03 4.24 -25.58
CA ASP A 94 -17.76 4.36 -24.87
C ASP A 94 -16.65 4.94 -25.76
N LEU A 95 -16.04 6.05 -25.32
CA LEU A 95 -14.93 6.70 -26.01
C LEU A 95 -13.73 5.77 -26.18
N PHE A 96 -13.37 4.95 -25.19
CA PHE A 96 -12.21 4.07 -25.27
C PHE A 96 -12.42 2.98 -26.33
N LYS A 97 -13.67 2.53 -26.51
CA LYS A 97 -14.00 1.61 -27.59
C LYS A 97 -13.88 2.29 -28.95
N ARG A 98 -14.46 3.50 -29.12
CA ARG A 98 -14.32 4.26 -30.37
C ARG A 98 -12.87 4.56 -30.70
N ASN A 99 -12.11 5.02 -29.71
CA ASN A 99 -10.69 5.31 -29.85
C ASN A 99 -9.92 4.08 -30.33
N GLY A 100 -10.17 2.92 -29.72
CA GLY A 100 -9.52 1.67 -30.11
C GLY A 100 -9.85 1.24 -31.54
N GLU A 101 -11.11 1.35 -31.97
CA GLU A 101 -11.50 1.00 -33.35
C GLU A 101 -11.00 2.02 -34.38
N LEU A 102 -11.16 3.33 -34.13
CA LEU A 102 -10.67 4.39 -35.01
C LEU A 102 -9.15 4.37 -35.14
N SER A 103 -8.43 4.12 -34.05
CA SER A 103 -6.97 4.02 -34.08
C SER A 103 -6.50 2.88 -34.99
N ARG A 104 -7.22 1.75 -35.05
CA ARG A 104 -6.88 0.64 -35.96
C ARG A 104 -7.15 0.96 -37.43
N LEU A 105 -8.14 1.81 -37.70
CA LEU A 105 -8.45 2.25 -39.06
C LEU A 105 -7.44 3.30 -39.54
N LEU A 106 -7.09 4.24 -38.68
CA LEU A 106 -6.12 5.31 -38.98
C LEU A 106 -4.67 4.79 -39.01
N PHE A 107 -4.35 3.86 -38.12
CA PHE A 107 -3.00 3.34 -37.89
C PHE A 107 -3.05 1.80 -37.76
N PRO A 108 -3.30 1.08 -38.87
CA PRO A 108 -3.27 -0.38 -38.86
C PRO A 108 -1.87 -0.90 -38.45
N ARG A 109 -1.81 -2.12 -37.94
CA ARG A 109 -0.55 -2.70 -37.46
C ARG A 109 0.33 -3.11 -38.65
N GLY A 110 1.63 -2.82 -38.58
CA GLY A 110 2.58 -3.13 -39.65
C GLY A 110 2.64 -2.05 -40.73
N ASP A 111 3.16 -2.38 -41.90
CA ASP A 111 3.32 -1.45 -43.03
C ASP A 111 2.03 -1.29 -43.87
N GLU A 112 0.86 -1.51 -43.26
CA GLU A 112 -0.43 -1.40 -43.93
C GLU A 112 -0.85 0.07 -44.12
N THR A 113 -1.44 0.39 -45.27
CA THR A 113 -2.02 1.72 -45.49
C THR A 113 -3.25 1.92 -44.62
N PRO A 114 -3.52 3.14 -44.11
CA PRO A 114 -4.73 3.44 -43.35
C PRO A 114 -6.00 2.92 -44.06
N LEU A 115 -6.85 2.23 -43.32
CA LEU A 115 -8.13 1.69 -43.80
C LEU A 115 -9.21 2.77 -43.88
N TRP A 116 -8.99 3.89 -43.20
CA TRP A 116 -9.82 5.09 -43.26
C TRP A 116 -9.00 6.32 -42.84
N SER A 117 -9.31 7.48 -43.41
CA SER A 117 -8.80 8.77 -42.96
C SER A 117 -9.93 9.78 -42.74
N PHE A 118 -9.66 10.83 -41.95
CA PHE A 118 -10.64 11.88 -41.67
C PHE A 118 -11.22 12.54 -42.93
N ASP A 119 -10.44 12.60 -44.02
CA ASP A 119 -10.86 13.23 -45.28
C ASP A 119 -11.84 12.37 -46.09
N GLU A 120 -11.95 11.08 -45.79
CA GLU A 120 -12.92 10.18 -46.42
C GLU A 120 -14.33 10.31 -45.85
N GLY A 121 -14.48 11.00 -44.71
CA GLY A 121 -15.76 11.30 -44.08
C GLY A 121 -16.41 10.13 -43.34
N VAL A 122 -17.45 10.46 -42.56
CA VAL A 122 -18.19 9.52 -41.70
C VAL A 122 -18.83 8.37 -42.50
N GLU A 123 -19.24 8.63 -43.74
CA GLU A 123 -19.98 7.67 -44.57
C GLU A 123 -19.21 6.39 -44.89
N LYS A 124 -17.88 6.47 -44.86
CA LYS A 124 -16.97 5.33 -45.11
C LYS A 124 -16.51 4.61 -43.84
N LEU A 125 -16.91 5.07 -42.65
CA LEU A 125 -16.62 4.34 -41.43
C LEU A 125 -17.36 2.98 -41.43
N PRO A 126 -16.77 1.93 -40.86
CA PRO A 126 -17.49 0.68 -40.66
C PRO A 126 -18.57 0.84 -39.58
N GLU A 127 -19.60 0.02 -39.65
CA GLU A 127 -20.54 -0.10 -38.53
C GLU A 127 -19.86 -0.76 -37.32
N PRO A 128 -20.14 -0.33 -36.08
CA PRO A 128 -21.16 0.66 -35.69
C PRO A 128 -20.66 2.13 -35.59
N LEU A 129 -19.41 2.42 -35.99
CA LEU A 129 -18.84 3.77 -35.87
C LEU A 129 -19.56 4.78 -36.75
N LYS A 130 -19.90 4.38 -37.97
CA LYS A 130 -20.65 5.22 -38.91
C LYS A 130 -21.96 5.71 -38.30
N THR A 131 -22.82 4.79 -37.84
CA THR A 131 -24.09 5.15 -37.19
C THR A 131 -23.86 6.12 -36.03
N TYR A 132 -22.88 5.82 -35.15
CA TYR A 132 -22.60 6.69 -34.01
C TYR A 132 -22.22 8.12 -34.41
N TYR A 133 -21.31 8.30 -35.36
CA TYR A 133 -20.85 9.63 -35.76
C TYR A 133 -21.85 10.37 -36.66
N LEU A 134 -22.78 9.68 -37.32
CA LEU A 134 -23.94 10.30 -37.97
C LEU A 134 -24.94 10.84 -36.93
N GLU A 135 -25.16 10.11 -35.83
CA GLU A 135 -26.00 10.56 -34.72
C GLU A 135 -25.34 11.68 -33.88
N HIS A 136 -24.00 11.76 -33.90
CA HIS A 136 -23.19 12.71 -33.11
C HIS A 136 -22.22 13.49 -34.02
N PRO A 137 -22.72 14.43 -34.84
CA PRO A 137 -21.93 15.05 -35.92
C PRO A 137 -20.69 15.81 -35.45
N ASP A 138 -20.71 16.38 -34.24
CA ASP A 138 -19.56 17.12 -33.69
C ASP A 138 -18.46 16.19 -33.13
N ALA A 139 -18.80 14.95 -32.78
CA ALA A 139 -17.92 14.07 -32.03
C ALA A 139 -16.68 13.63 -32.84
N LEU A 140 -16.80 13.49 -34.16
CA LEU A 140 -15.65 13.10 -35.00
C LEU A 140 -14.62 14.23 -35.11
N GLY A 141 -15.10 15.48 -35.19
CA GLY A 141 -14.26 16.67 -35.19
C GLY A 141 -13.48 16.82 -33.89
N GLU A 142 -14.13 16.62 -32.74
CA GLU A 142 -13.45 16.62 -31.44
C GLU A 142 -12.44 15.47 -31.30
N PHE A 143 -12.78 14.28 -31.82
CA PHE A 143 -11.84 13.16 -31.85
C PHE A 143 -10.60 13.48 -32.70
N ARG A 144 -10.77 14.10 -33.88
CA ARG A 144 -9.66 14.55 -34.72
C ARG A 144 -8.73 15.50 -33.97
N LYS A 145 -9.28 16.52 -33.30
CA LYS A 145 -8.50 17.47 -32.48
C LYS A 145 -7.72 16.74 -31.38
N ALA A 146 -8.31 15.74 -30.74
CA ALA A 146 -7.63 14.96 -29.71
C ALA A 146 -6.42 14.18 -30.26
N ILE A 147 -6.54 13.57 -31.45
CA ILE A 147 -5.44 12.88 -32.12
C ILE A 147 -4.34 13.86 -32.53
N GLU A 148 -4.69 14.99 -33.13
CA GLU A 148 -3.74 16.05 -33.52
C GLU A 148 -2.96 16.55 -32.29
N LYS A 149 -3.65 16.77 -31.16
CA LYS A 149 -3.01 17.15 -29.89
C LYS A 149 -2.11 16.05 -29.33
N SER A 150 -2.49 14.79 -29.45
CA SER A 150 -1.65 13.67 -29.03
C SER A 150 -0.37 13.59 -29.86
N GLN A 151 -0.45 13.81 -31.17
CA GLN A 151 0.71 13.86 -32.08
C GLN A 151 1.63 15.05 -31.79
N GLU A 152 1.05 16.25 -31.59
CA GLU A 152 1.81 17.44 -31.17
C GLU A 152 2.58 17.18 -29.87
N GLN A 153 1.91 16.58 -28.88
CA GLN A 153 2.56 16.25 -27.62
C GLN A 153 3.68 15.22 -27.81
N ALA A 154 3.42 14.13 -28.53
CA ALA A 154 4.44 13.11 -28.82
C ALA A 154 5.66 13.73 -29.53
N GLY A 155 5.44 14.61 -30.51
CA GLY A 155 6.50 15.31 -31.23
C GLY A 155 7.32 16.29 -30.39
N THR A 156 6.83 16.71 -29.22
CA THR A 156 7.57 17.56 -28.28
C THR A 156 8.14 16.82 -27.08
N TRP A 157 7.92 15.50 -26.97
CA TRP A 157 8.32 14.72 -25.80
C TRP A 157 9.81 14.81 -25.49
N ASP A 158 10.67 14.72 -26.50
CA ASP A 158 12.13 14.81 -26.33
C ASP A 158 12.59 16.10 -25.64
N LYS A 159 11.84 17.20 -25.77
CA LYS A 159 12.11 18.47 -25.09
C LYS A 159 11.81 18.42 -23.60
N TYR A 160 10.85 17.60 -23.18
CA TYR A 160 10.32 17.57 -21.82
C TYR A 160 10.61 16.29 -21.05
N LYS A 161 11.12 15.24 -21.71
CA LYS A 161 11.35 13.91 -21.11
C LYS A 161 12.17 13.98 -19.82
N HIS A 162 13.24 14.77 -19.76
CA HIS A 162 14.04 14.90 -18.53
C HIS A 162 13.30 15.63 -17.40
N LYS A 163 12.42 16.57 -17.75
CA LYS A 163 11.62 17.32 -16.77
C LYS A 163 10.55 16.42 -16.14
N TYR A 164 9.96 15.52 -16.92
CA TYR A 164 8.86 14.66 -16.48
C TYR A 164 9.24 13.19 -16.31
N LEU A 165 10.52 12.83 -16.40
CA LEU A 165 11.02 11.45 -16.32
C LEU A 165 10.42 10.68 -15.15
N LEU A 166 10.47 11.24 -13.93
CA LEU A 166 9.94 10.57 -12.75
C LEU A 166 8.41 10.42 -12.79
N ALA A 167 7.70 11.39 -13.35
CA ALA A 167 6.24 11.35 -13.47
C ALA A 167 5.81 10.32 -14.52
N ASP A 168 6.57 10.22 -15.62
CA ASP A 168 6.35 9.25 -16.67
C ASP A 168 6.65 7.83 -16.17
N ALA A 169 7.82 7.61 -15.56
CA ALA A 169 8.17 6.34 -14.91
C ALA A 169 7.14 5.93 -13.85
N TRP A 170 6.63 6.88 -13.06
CA TRP A 170 5.56 6.66 -12.10
C TRP A 170 4.26 6.21 -12.78
N SER A 171 3.86 6.90 -13.86
CA SER A 171 2.66 6.57 -14.63
C SER A 171 2.78 5.18 -15.28
N THR A 172 3.90 4.90 -15.94
CA THR A 172 4.19 3.62 -16.58
C THR A 172 4.20 2.48 -15.56
N ALA A 173 4.82 2.68 -14.40
CA ALA A 173 4.76 1.72 -13.31
C ALA A 173 3.31 1.42 -12.90
N HIS A 174 2.46 2.44 -12.73
CA HIS A 174 1.04 2.25 -12.39
C HIS A 174 0.21 1.58 -13.50
N ALA A 175 0.53 1.86 -14.76
CA ALA A 175 -0.15 1.26 -15.90
C ALA A 175 0.27 -0.21 -16.13
N SER A 176 1.48 -0.59 -15.71
CA SER A 176 2.08 -1.90 -16.00
C SER A 176 1.24 -3.13 -15.58
N PRO A 177 0.45 -3.14 -14.49
CA PRO A 177 -0.37 -4.31 -14.14
C PRO A 177 -1.65 -4.45 -14.99
N ILE A 178 -2.03 -3.42 -15.77
CA ILE A 178 -3.29 -3.38 -16.52
C ILE A 178 -3.16 -4.09 -17.88
N GLY A 179 -1.94 -4.18 -18.43
CA GLY A 179 -1.69 -4.53 -19.83
C GLY A 179 -1.71 -6.01 -20.23
N GLY A 180 -2.00 -6.97 -19.35
CA GLY A 180 -1.94 -8.39 -19.74
C GLY A 180 -2.62 -9.39 -18.80
N GLN A 181 -2.88 -10.60 -19.31
CA GLN A 181 -3.50 -11.72 -18.57
C GLN A 181 -2.48 -12.57 -17.79
N GLY A 182 -1.23 -12.10 -17.67
CA GLY A 182 -0.14 -12.83 -17.04
C GLY A 182 0.04 -12.55 -15.55
N ALA A 183 0.99 -13.25 -14.96
CA ALA A 183 1.42 -13.03 -13.60
C ALA A 183 2.24 -11.70 -13.56
N PHE A 184 1.86 -10.70 -12.76
CA PHE A 184 2.59 -9.42 -12.61
C PHE A 184 3.48 -9.42 -11.35
N PRO A 185 4.76 -9.00 -11.35
CA PRO A 185 5.55 -8.71 -12.55
C PRO A 185 5.73 -9.98 -13.40
N PRO A 186 5.93 -9.82 -14.71
CA PRO A 186 6.13 -10.93 -15.64
C PRO A 186 7.23 -11.87 -15.15
N GLN A 187 7.13 -13.15 -15.51
CA GLN A 187 8.27 -14.03 -15.30
C GLN A 187 9.41 -13.59 -16.23
N PRO A 188 10.64 -13.49 -15.72
CA PRO A 188 11.80 -13.22 -16.54
C PRO A 188 11.98 -14.35 -17.55
N HIS A 189 12.56 -14.01 -18.69
CA HIS A 189 12.84 -14.94 -19.78
C HIS A 189 14.33 -14.87 -20.11
N GLY A 190 15.07 -15.95 -19.86
CA GLY A 190 16.52 -16.00 -20.04
C GLY A 190 17.31 -15.54 -18.81
N ASN A 191 18.62 -15.35 -19.00
CA ASN A 191 19.56 -15.00 -17.94
C ASN A 191 19.39 -13.54 -17.47
N PRO A 192 19.68 -13.21 -16.19
CA PRO A 192 19.59 -11.87 -15.62
C PRO A 192 20.30 -10.77 -16.40
N GLU A 193 21.45 -11.08 -17.01
CA GLU A 193 22.25 -10.15 -17.81
C GLU A 193 21.49 -9.61 -19.03
N GLU A 194 20.48 -10.34 -19.50
CA GLU A 194 19.58 -9.90 -20.58
C GLU A 194 18.19 -9.55 -20.05
N SER A 195 17.63 -10.39 -19.17
CA SER A 195 16.24 -10.26 -18.74
C SER A 195 16.00 -9.03 -17.86
N ASP A 196 16.97 -8.66 -17.03
CA ASP A 196 16.84 -7.56 -16.09
C ASP A 196 17.09 -6.20 -16.75
N PHE A 197 17.77 -6.20 -17.90
CA PHE A 197 18.03 -5.03 -18.74
C PHE A 197 16.93 -4.81 -19.80
N ARG A 198 16.09 -5.81 -20.05
CA ARG A 198 14.96 -5.67 -20.99
C ARG A 198 14.00 -4.59 -20.51
N GLY A 199 13.78 -3.60 -21.38
CA GLY A 199 12.90 -2.46 -21.09
C GLY A 199 13.54 -1.39 -20.20
N VAL A 200 14.85 -1.49 -19.93
CA VAL A 200 15.57 -0.38 -19.30
C VAL A 200 15.69 0.76 -20.30
N ASN A 201 15.33 1.97 -19.86
CA ASN A 201 15.54 3.18 -20.64
C ASN A 201 17.04 3.40 -20.88
N GLU A 202 17.43 3.60 -22.15
CA GLU A 202 18.83 3.73 -22.54
C GLU A 202 19.50 4.99 -21.98
N GLU A 203 18.71 6.02 -21.67
CA GLU A 203 19.19 7.28 -21.14
C GLU A 203 19.02 7.36 -19.61
N THR A 204 20.09 7.06 -18.88
CA THR A 204 20.12 7.22 -17.42
C THR A 204 20.60 8.62 -17.04
N LEU A 205 19.76 9.39 -16.34
CA LEU A 205 20.20 10.65 -15.72
C LEU A 205 21.03 10.38 -14.45
N PRO A 206 22.15 11.09 -14.23
CA PRO A 206 22.98 10.88 -13.06
C PRO A 206 22.24 11.28 -11.78
N LEU A 207 22.34 10.43 -10.75
CA LEU A 207 21.85 10.76 -9.42
C LEU A 207 22.67 11.90 -8.82
N LYS A 208 22.01 12.78 -8.07
CA LYS A 208 22.69 13.83 -7.29
C LYS A 208 23.66 13.23 -6.26
N SER A 209 23.28 12.12 -5.65
CA SER A 209 24.12 11.28 -4.80
C SER A 209 23.41 9.94 -4.54
N PRO A 210 24.11 8.91 -4.03
CA PRO A 210 23.46 7.67 -3.60
C PRO A 210 22.36 7.89 -2.55
N ALA A 211 22.54 8.85 -1.64
CA ALA A 211 21.54 9.23 -0.63
C ALA A 211 20.25 9.80 -1.26
N HIS A 212 20.37 10.62 -2.31
CA HIS A 212 19.20 11.09 -3.06
C HIS A 212 18.49 9.93 -3.77
N GLY A 213 19.25 8.97 -4.33
CA GLY A 213 18.70 7.75 -4.91
C GLY A 213 17.89 6.94 -3.88
N SER A 214 18.47 6.71 -2.70
CA SER A 214 17.79 6.02 -1.59
C SER A 214 16.53 6.75 -1.15
N SER A 215 16.59 8.08 -1.01
CA SER A 215 15.42 8.89 -0.62
C SER A 215 14.29 8.80 -1.66
N LEU A 216 14.62 8.93 -2.95
CA LEU A 216 13.67 8.82 -4.05
C LEU A 216 13.00 7.44 -4.05
N ILE A 217 13.79 6.38 -4.06
CA ILE A 217 13.26 5.02 -4.18
C ILE A 217 12.43 4.61 -2.96
N LYS A 218 12.80 5.06 -1.76
CA LYS A 218 11.95 4.89 -0.57
C LYS A 218 10.60 5.59 -0.73
N GLN A 219 10.60 6.86 -1.15
CA GLN A 219 9.34 7.59 -1.39
C GLN A 219 8.45 6.87 -2.40
N ILE A 220 9.01 6.43 -3.53
CA ILE A 220 8.29 5.69 -4.57
C ILE A 220 7.71 4.38 -4.02
N ALA A 221 8.52 3.58 -3.31
CA ALA A 221 8.07 2.33 -2.72
C ALA A 221 6.95 2.52 -1.68
N TYR A 222 7.04 3.54 -0.83
CA TYR A 222 5.96 3.90 0.10
C TYR A 222 4.69 4.32 -0.65
N SER A 223 4.80 5.18 -1.66
CA SER A 223 3.66 5.61 -2.46
C SER A 223 3.04 4.46 -3.27
N PHE A 224 3.79 3.40 -3.57
CA PHE A 224 3.25 2.18 -4.16
C PHE A 224 2.52 1.25 -3.19
N GLY A 225 2.65 1.48 -1.88
CA GLY A 225 1.93 0.76 -0.82
C GLY A 225 2.80 -0.02 0.16
N ALA A 226 4.13 0.12 0.12
CA ALA A 226 4.99 -0.49 1.13
C ALA A 226 4.71 0.11 2.51
N SER A 227 4.71 -0.73 3.56
CA SER A 227 4.62 -0.26 4.95
C SER A 227 6.00 0.04 5.53
N LEU A 228 7.03 -0.71 5.12
CA LEU A 228 8.42 -0.47 5.45
C LEU A 228 9.29 -0.63 4.20
N VAL A 229 10.36 0.17 4.12
CA VAL A 229 11.33 0.12 3.03
C VAL A 229 12.74 0.26 3.59
N GLY A 230 13.61 -0.68 3.25
CA GLY A 230 15.03 -0.67 3.62
C GLY A 230 15.89 -0.97 2.40
N ILE A 231 17.15 -0.56 2.44
CA ILE A 231 18.10 -0.77 1.34
C ILE A 231 19.33 -1.48 1.90
N ALA A 232 19.73 -2.57 1.25
CA ALA A 232 20.95 -3.30 1.58
C ALA A 232 21.82 -3.51 0.34
N LYS A 233 23.12 -3.74 0.56
CA LYS A 233 23.94 -4.40 -0.47
C LYS A 233 23.55 -5.87 -0.55
N VAL A 234 23.49 -6.42 -1.76
CA VAL A 234 23.27 -7.86 -1.92
C VAL A 234 24.52 -8.60 -1.48
N LYS A 235 24.33 -9.64 -0.66
CA LYS A 235 25.38 -10.59 -0.27
C LYS A 235 25.11 -11.91 -0.95
N GLU A 236 26.16 -12.54 -1.44
CA GLU A 236 26.10 -13.84 -2.10
C GLU A 236 25.49 -14.93 -1.21
N ASP A 237 25.79 -14.91 0.09
CA ASP A 237 25.25 -15.83 1.10
C ASP A 237 23.72 -15.97 1.09
N TRP A 238 23.02 -14.95 0.57
CA TRP A 238 21.56 -14.90 0.52
C TRP A 238 20.98 -15.33 -0.82
N VAL A 239 21.78 -15.44 -1.87
CA VAL A 239 21.33 -15.83 -3.21
C VAL A 239 21.22 -17.35 -3.28
N TYR A 240 20.11 -17.87 -3.81
CA TYR A 240 19.94 -19.31 -4.01
C TYR A 240 20.85 -19.81 -5.13
N GLN A 241 21.31 -21.05 -5.02
CA GLN A 241 22.07 -21.76 -6.07
C GLN A 241 21.23 -22.89 -6.68
N GLY A 242 21.62 -23.38 -7.86
CA GLY A 242 21.03 -24.57 -8.50
C GLY A 242 19.67 -24.37 -9.18
N TYR A 243 19.11 -23.15 -9.13
CA TYR A 243 17.90 -22.78 -9.86
C TYR A 243 17.82 -21.28 -10.08
N MET A 244 17.53 -20.87 -11.31
CA MET A 244 17.35 -19.48 -11.71
C MET A 244 16.01 -19.28 -12.41
N ARG A 245 15.28 -18.26 -12.00
CA ARG A 245 13.93 -17.99 -12.53
C ARG A 245 14.02 -17.53 -13.99
N GLY A 246 13.20 -18.10 -14.86
CA GLY A 246 13.24 -17.82 -16.30
C GLY A 246 14.28 -18.62 -17.09
N VAL A 247 15.13 -19.40 -16.41
CA VAL A 247 16.16 -20.26 -17.01
C VAL A 247 15.92 -21.73 -16.66
N GLY A 248 15.78 -22.05 -15.38
CA GLY A 248 15.61 -23.41 -14.88
C GLY A 248 16.71 -23.83 -13.90
N LYS A 249 16.99 -25.14 -13.84
CA LYS A 249 18.05 -25.68 -12.98
C LYS A 249 19.42 -25.39 -13.60
N ILE A 250 20.20 -24.56 -12.93
CA ILE A 250 21.52 -24.13 -13.38
C ILE A 250 22.35 -23.70 -12.16
N ASP A 251 23.67 -23.89 -12.23
CA ASP A 251 24.63 -23.26 -11.32
C ASP A 251 25.04 -21.91 -11.90
N PHE A 252 25.02 -20.86 -11.09
CA PHE A 252 25.26 -19.49 -11.54
C PHE A 252 25.99 -18.69 -10.47
N GLU A 253 26.78 -17.70 -10.91
CA GLU A 253 27.32 -16.67 -10.03
C GLU A 253 26.30 -15.55 -9.87
N VAL A 254 26.36 -14.85 -8.73
CA VAL A 254 25.45 -13.72 -8.48
C VAL A 254 25.64 -12.66 -9.58
N PRO A 255 24.57 -12.27 -10.30
CA PRO A 255 24.69 -11.29 -11.38
C PRO A 255 25.32 -9.98 -10.89
N GLU A 256 26.32 -9.47 -11.61
CA GLU A 256 27.12 -8.31 -11.18
C GLU A 256 26.29 -7.03 -10.96
N HIS A 257 25.17 -6.91 -11.67
CA HIS A 257 24.26 -5.77 -11.55
C HIS A 257 23.34 -5.84 -10.33
N TRP A 258 23.23 -6.97 -9.64
CA TRP A 258 22.50 -7.08 -8.37
C TRP A 258 23.32 -6.48 -7.22
N LYS A 259 23.62 -5.19 -7.29
CA LYS A 259 24.49 -4.51 -6.30
C LYS A 259 23.74 -4.17 -5.01
N TYR A 260 22.52 -3.67 -5.17
CA TYR A 260 21.67 -3.22 -4.08
C TYR A 260 20.32 -3.92 -4.17
N ALA A 261 19.69 -4.10 -3.02
CA ALA A 261 18.31 -4.56 -2.92
C ALA A 261 17.48 -3.54 -2.16
N VAL A 262 16.36 -3.14 -2.76
CA VAL A 262 15.30 -2.39 -2.10
C VAL A 262 14.35 -3.39 -1.48
N VAL A 263 14.44 -3.58 -0.17
CA VAL A 263 13.60 -4.51 0.59
C VAL A 263 12.33 -3.80 1.01
N ILE A 264 11.19 -4.36 0.66
CA ILE A 264 9.87 -3.84 1.01
C ILE A 264 9.16 -4.81 1.96
N ALA A 265 8.38 -4.25 2.87
CA ALA A 265 7.55 -5.04 3.76
C ALA A 265 6.11 -4.53 3.86
N VAL A 266 5.18 -5.48 4.01
CA VAL A 266 3.77 -5.22 4.29
C VAL A 266 3.25 -6.21 5.32
N PRO A 267 2.24 -5.84 6.13
CA PRO A 267 1.58 -6.78 7.03
C PRO A 267 0.52 -7.60 6.28
N HIS A 268 0.16 -8.74 6.87
CA HIS A 268 -1.14 -9.34 6.60
C HIS A 268 -2.25 -8.43 7.15
N GLU A 269 -3.46 -8.62 6.67
CA GLU A 269 -4.67 -8.12 7.32
C GLU A 269 -4.69 -8.62 8.78
N TRP A 270 -4.87 -7.71 9.74
CA TRP A 270 -4.61 -7.97 11.15
C TRP A 270 -5.64 -8.92 11.77
N ASP A 271 -6.93 -8.72 11.50
CA ASP A 271 -8.01 -9.43 12.19
C ASP A 271 -8.07 -10.90 11.81
N SER A 272 -8.01 -11.19 10.51
CA SER A 272 -7.88 -12.54 9.98
C SER A 272 -6.56 -13.20 10.41
N MET A 273 -5.46 -12.43 10.52
CA MET A 273 -4.18 -12.96 11.01
C MET A 273 -4.26 -13.40 12.47
N TYR A 274 -5.00 -12.69 13.32
CA TYR A 274 -5.19 -13.08 14.71
C TYR A 274 -6.07 -14.31 14.90
N ALA A 275 -7.00 -14.56 13.98
CA ALA A 275 -7.85 -15.74 14.00
C ALA A 275 -7.21 -16.98 13.31
N ASN A 276 -5.88 -17.03 13.24
CA ASN A 276 -5.16 -18.22 12.76
C ASN A 276 -5.23 -19.37 13.80
N PRO A 277 -5.15 -20.64 13.34
CA PRO A 277 -4.73 -21.07 12.00
C PRO A 277 -5.83 -21.07 10.91
N THR A 278 -7.09 -20.84 11.28
CA THR A 278 -8.24 -21.08 10.40
C THR A 278 -8.51 -19.95 9.40
N TYR A 279 -8.56 -18.71 9.88
CA TYR A 279 -9.14 -17.58 9.13
C TYR A 279 -8.12 -16.74 8.34
N GLY A 280 -6.83 -16.87 8.66
CA GLY A 280 -5.79 -16.08 8.02
C GLY A 280 -5.30 -16.64 6.69
N THR A 281 -4.71 -15.78 5.86
CA THR A 281 -4.03 -16.15 4.62
C THR A 281 -2.69 -15.41 4.52
N SER A 282 -1.80 -15.87 3.65
CA SER A 282 -0.61 -15.10 3.26
C SER A 282 -0.74 -14.45 1.88
N TYR A 283 -1.77 -14.81 1.12
CA TYR A 283 -1.99 -14.32 -0.24
C TYR A 283 -2.39 -12.85 -0.30
N ASP A 284 -3.00 -12.32 0.76
CA ASP A 284 -3.33 -10.89 0.88
C ASP A 284 -2.06 -10.03 0.85
N ALA A 285 -1.05 -10.40 1.65
CA ALA A 285 0.22 -9.71 1.71
C ALA A 285 1.11 -10.03 0.51
N TYR A 286 1.13 -11.27 0.01
CA TYR A 286 1.86 -11.60 -1.23
C TYR A 286 1.33 -10.82 -2.43
N SER A 287 0.02 -10.66 -2.56
CA SER A 287 -0.57 -9.86 -3.64
C SER A 287 -0.12 -8.40 -3.55
N LYS A 288 -0.16 -7.80 -2.35
CA LYS A 288 0.35 -6.43 -2.12
C LYS A 288 1.82 -6.30 -2.52
N LEU A 289 2.69 -7.18 -2.01
CA LEU A 289 4.12 -7.17 -2.33
C LEU A 289 4.38 -7.32 -3.83
N ARG A 290 3.60 -8.17 -4.47
CA ARG A 290 3.70 -8.45 -5.90
C ARG A 290 3.39 -7.20 -6.74
N PHE A 291 2.36 -6.45 -6.38
CA PHE A 291 2.08 -5.15 -6.99
C PHE A 291 3.18 -4.13 -6.70
N ILE A 292 3.65 -4.02 -5.45
CA ILE A 292 4.65 -3.00 -5.08
C ILE A 292 5.99 -3.29 -5.77
N ALA A 293 6.53 -4.51 -5.65
CA ALA A 293 7.81 -4.90 -6.23
C ALA A 293 7.78 -4.87 -7.77
N GLY A 294 6.68 -5.29 -8.40
CA GLY A 294 6.57 -5.24 -9.85
C GLY A 294 6.53 -3.81 -10.39
N LYS A 295 5.76 -2.92 -9.74
CA LYS A 295 5.75 -1.48 -10.10
C LYS A 295 7.12 -0.84 -9.88
N LEU A 296 7.80 -1.21 -8.80
CA LEU A 296 9.12 -0.70 -8.49
C LEU A 296 10.18 -1.19 -9.50
N GLU A 297 10.11 -2.44 -9.94
CA GLU A 297 10.95 -2.96 -11.03
C GLU A 297 10.76 -2.14 -12.31
N VAL A 298 9.50 -1.93 -12.73
CA VAL A 298 9.18 -1.11 -13.92
C VAL A 298 9.69 0.33 -13.73
N PHE A 299 9.40 0.95 -12.59
CA PHE A 299 9.86 2.31 -12.31
C PHE A 299 11.38 2.44 -12.44
N LEU A 300 12.15 1.53 -11.85
CA LEU A 300 13.61 1.53 -11.93
C LEU A 300 14.11 1.38 -13.37
N LYS A 301 13.48 0.50 -14.16
CA LYS A 301 13.80 0.33 -15.58
C LYS A 301 13.52 1.59 -16.40
N GLU A 302 12.38 2.24 -16.17
CA GLU A 302 11.99 3.49 -16.85
C GLU A 302 12.94 4.66 -16.56
N ILE A 303 13.53 4.71 -15.36
CA ILE A 303 14.55 5.72 -15.00
C ILE A 303 15.99 5.28 -15.34
N GLY A 304 16.15 4.16 -16.06
CA GLY A 304 17.42 3.74 -16.65
C GLY A 304 18.29 2.84 -15.76
N TYR A 305 17.70 2.08 -14.83
CA TYR A 305 18.42 1.11 -14.00
C TYR A 305 17.87 -0.31 -14.20
N ALA A 306 18.78 -1.28 -14.35
CA ALA A 306 18.40 -2.68 -14.39
C ALA A 306 17.77 -3.07 -13.06
N ALA A 307 16.72 -3.89 -13.12
CA ALA A 307 15.99 -4.27 -11.93
C ALA A 307 15.37 -5.66 -12.06
N ARG A 308 15.29 -6.37 -10.93
CA ARG A 308 14.59 -7.65 -10.82
C ARG A 308 13.85 -7.76 -9.49
N SER A 309 12.56 -8.02 -9.58
CA SER A 309 11.74 -8.30 -8.41
C SER A 309 11.95 -9.72 -7.87
N HIS A 310 11.89 -9.84 -6.56
CA HIS A 310 11.96 -11.08 -5.80
C HIS A 310 10.78 -11.12 -4.84
N VAL A 311 9.73 -11.86 -5.23
CA VAL A 311 8.43 -11.87 -4.56
C VAL A 311 8.03 -13.30 -4.17
N PRO A 312 7.70 -13.55 -2.90
CA PRO A 312 7.09 -14.82 -2.47
C PRO A 312 5.74 -15.10 -3.17
N PRO A 313 5.24 -16.34 -3.17
CA PRO A 313 5.79 -17.52 -2.50
C PRO A 313 6.83 -18.29 -3.32
N THR A 314 7.04 -17.95 -4.59
CA THR A 314 7.90 -18.73 -5.51
C THR A 314 8.74 -17.91 -6.48
N SER A 315 8.52 -16.59 -6.59
CA SER A 315 9.17 -15.74 -7.60
C SER A 315 10.34 -14.94 -7.02
N TYR A 316 11.25 -15.61 -6.31
CA TYR A 316 12.43 -14.99 -5.71
C TYR A 316 13.65 -15.91 -5.81
N GLU A 317 14.82 -15.28 -5.88
CA GLU A 317 16.13 -15.96 -5.98
C GLU A 317 17.04 -15.59 -4.81
N ILE A 318 16.49 -14.88 -3.83
CA ILE A 318 17.23 -14.40 -2.66
C ILE A 318 16.43 -14.68 -1.39
N ALA A 319 17.10 -15.11 -0.32
CA ALA A 319 16.52 -15.32 0.99
C ALA A 319 16.13 -13.97 1.63
N MET A 320 14.82 -13.75 1.76
CA MET A 320 14.30 -12.45 2.21
C MET A 320 14.62 -12.07 3.67
N PRO A 321 14.47 -12.96 4.69
CA PRO A 321 14.70 -12.56 6.07
C PRO A 321 16.10 -11.99 6.37
N PRO A 322 17.22 -12.64 5.99
CA PRO A 322 18.54 -12.07 6.26
C PRO A 322 18.81 -10.78 5.47
N LEU A 323 18.31 -10.69 4.23
CA LEU A 323 18.39 -9.46 3.44
C LEU A 323 17.66 -8.28 4.11
N ALA A 324 16.51 -8.54 4.73
CA ALA A 324 15.75 -7.52 5.46
C ALA A 324 16.43 -7.07 6.76
N ILE A 325 17.16 -7.97 7.43
CA ILE A 325 18.00 -7.62 8.59
C ILE A 325 19.15 -6.73 8.15
N ASP A 326 19.84 -7.10 7.06
CA ASP A 326 20.89 -6.28 6.47
C ASP A 326 20.39 -4.89 6.04
N ALA A 327 19.12 -4.80 5.62
CA ALA A 327 18.45 -3.56 5.26
C ALA A 327 17.88 -2.77 6.45
N GLY A 328 18.14 -3.20 7.70
CA GLY A 328 17.73 -2.47 8.90
C GLY A 328 16.24 -2.54 9.24
N LEU A 329 15.48 -3.47 8.66
CA LEU A 329 14.04 -3.55 8.91
C LEU A 329 13.69 -4.20 10.25
N GLY A 330 14.57 -5.03 10.80
CA GLY A 330 14.29 -5.78 12.03
C GLY A 330 15.33 -6.85 12.33
N GLU A 331 14.97 -7.74 13.25
CA GLU A 331 15.81 -8.85 13.70
C GLU A 331 15.12 -10.21 13.49
N GLN A 332 15.90 -11.30 13.51
CA GLN A 332 15.32 -12.64 13.44
C GLN A 332 14.74 -13.09 14.79
N GLY A 333 13.45 -13.43 14.82
CA GLY A 333 12.81 -14.03 15.99
C GLY A 333 13.07 -15.53 16.13
N ARG A 334 12.76 -16.09 17.30
CA ARG A 334 12.81 -17.55 17.60
C ARG A 334 12.07 -18.40 16.57
N HIS A 335 10.95 -17.90 16.07
CA HIS A 335 10.14 -18.53 15.03
C HIS A 335 10.73 -18.34 13.62
N GLY A 336 12.02 -18.02 13.48
CA GLY A 336 12.76 -17.99 12.22
C GLY A 336 12.37 -16.90 11.20
N VAL A 337 11.42 -16.03 11.52
CA VAL A 337 10.99 -14.90 10.65
C VAL A 337 11.42 -13.55 11.23
N LEU A 338 11.40 -12.52 10.38
CA LEU A 338 11.73 -11.15 10.76
C LEU A 338 10.71 -10.59 11.75
N VAL A 339 11.19 -9.91 12.79
CA VAL A 339 10.41 -9.12 13.73
C VAL A 339 10.84 -7.67 13.59
N THR A 340 9.89 -6.80 13.25
CA THR A 340 10.12 -5.36 13.08
C THR A 340 9.51 -4.56 14.25
N PRO A 341 10.02 -3.37 14.59
CA PRO A 341 9.39 -2.50 15.59
C PRO A 341 7.94 -2.14 15.25
N GLU A 342 7.64 -1.92 13.98
CA GLU A 342 6.36 -1.40 13.53
C GLU A 342 5.31 -2.49 13.39
N LEU A 343 5.66 -3.61 12.76
CA LEU A 343 4.73 -4.69 12.38
C LEU A 343 4.92 -5.97 13.19
N GLY A 344 5.95 -6.05 14.03
CA GLY A 344 6.29 -7.28 14.75
C GLY A 344 6.60 -8.43 13.79
N ALA A 345 6.16 -9.64 14.14
CA ALA A 345 6.29 -10.81 13.27
C ALA A 345 5.24 -10.85 12.15
N ASN A 346 4.24 -9.95 12.17
CA ASN A 346 3.27 -9.78 11.08
C ASN A 346 3.88 -9.01 9.90
N THR A 347 4.99 -9.54 9.38
CA THR A 347 5.78 -8.94 8.30
C THR A 347 5.94 -9.93 7.17
N ARG A 348 5.56 -9.54 5.95
CA ARG A 348 5.91 -10.23 4.70
C ARG A 348 6.88 -9.36 3.91
N LEU A 349 7.80 -10.00 3.20
CA LEU A 349 8.94 -9.35 2.57
C LEU A 349 8.97 -9.64 1.07
N ALA A 350 9.38 -8.66 0.30
CA ALA A 350 9.87 -8.82 -1.07
C ALA A 350 11.06 -7.88 -1.27
N ALA A 351 11.80 -8.05 -2.35
CA ALA A 351 12.89 -7.14 -2.69
C ALA A 351 12.91 -6.86 -4.19
N VAL A 352 13.54 -5.76 -4.59
CA VAL A 352 13.94 -5.50 -5.97
C VAL A 352 15.44 -5.26 -6.00
N THR A 353 16.18 -6.13 -6.68
CA THR A 353 17.61 -5.94 -6.92
C THR A 353 17.83 -4.94 -8.05
N THR A 354 18.90 -4.15 -7.97
CA THR A 354 19.20 -3.13 -8.98
C THR A 354 20.68 -2.74 -8.98
N ASN A 355 21.13 -2.19 -10.11
CA ASN A 355 22.44 -1.56 -10.26
C ASN A 355 22.45 -0.07 -9.89
N MET A 356 21.29 0.52 -9.57
CA MET A 356 21.19 1.89 -9.09
C MET A 356 22.08 2.10 -7.86
N LEU A 357 22.94 3.11 -7.90
CA LEU A 357 23.83 3.41 -6.77
C LEU A 357 23.02 3.99 -5.61
N LEU A 358 22.86 3.22 -4.54
CA LEU A 358 22.08 3.59 -3.37
C LEU A 358 22.98 3.65 -2.12
N GLU A 359 22.57 4.46 -1.15
CA GLU A 359 23.10 4.43 0.21
C GLU A 359 22.36 3.36 1.02
N PRO A 360 23.04 2.28 1.47
CA PRO A 360 22.42 1.25 2.29
C PRO A 360 22.04 1.76 3.68
N ASP A 361 20.96 1.20 4.21
CA ASP A 361 20.59 1.33 5.61
C ASP A 361 21.51 0.49 6.50
N LYS A 362 21.46 0.77 7.80
CA LYS A 362 22.21 0.01 8.81
C LYS A 362 21.28 -1.02 9.46
N PRO A 363 21.78 -2.23 9.78
CA PRO A 363 21.09 -3.14 10.66
C PRO A 363 20.71 -2.47 11.97
N ILE A 364 19.59 -2.90 12.56
CA ILE A 364 19.11 -2.43 13.86
C ILE A 364 19.18 -3.56 14.88
N ASP A 365 19.32 -3.19 16.14
CA ASP A 365 19.27 -4.08 17.30
C ASP A 365 18.21 -3.52 18.25
N ILE A 366 17.13 -4.27 18.43
CA ILE A 366 16.02 -3.94 19.32
C ILE A 366 15.86 -5.00 20.41
N GLY A 367 16.86 -5.86 20.62
CA GLY A 367 16.89 -6.88 21.66
C GLY A 367 15.97 -8.09 21.40
N ILE A 368 15.60 -8.40 20.15
CA ILE A 368 14.71 -9.53 19.85
C ILE A 368 15.32 -10.85 20.31
N LYS A 369 16.63 -11.02 20.20
CA LYS A 369 17.32 -12.25 20.62
C LYS A 369 17.19 -12.47 22.14
N GLU A 370 17.48 -11.45 22.92
CA GLU A 370 17.39 -11.45 24.38
C GLU A 370 15.95 -11.66 24.83
N PHE A 371 14.99 -10.97 24.20
CA PHE A 371 13.57 -11.18 24.46
C PHE A 371 13.13 -12.63 24.15
N CYS A 372 13.53 -13.14 22.99
CA CYS A 372 13.20 -14.50 22.54
C CYS A 372 13.75 -15.57 23.47
N SER A 373 14.90 -15.34 24.12
CA SER A 373 15.51 -16.28 25.08
C SER A 373 14.58 -16.62 26.25
N LYS A 374 13.76 -15.65 26.69
CA LYS A 374 12.85 -15.76 27.84
C LYS A 374 11.42 -16.08 27.42
N CYS A 375 10.93 -15.51 26.31
CA CYS A 375 9.51 -15.48 25.96
C CYS A 375 8.90 -16.87 25.68
N LYS A 376 9.43 -17.57 24.67
CA LYS A 376 9.01 -18.92 24.22
C LYS A 376 7.53 -19.14 23.83
N ILE A 377 6.67 -18.12 23.91
CA ILE A 377 5.23 -18.22 23.59
C ILE A 377 4.98 -18.84 22.20
N CYS A 378 5.73 -18.43 21.17
CA CYS A 378 5.56 -19.00 19.83
C CYS A 378 5.92 -20.49 19.74
N ALA A 379 6.79 -20.99 20.62
CA ALA A 379 7.10 -22.42 20.73
C ALA A 379 6.02 -23.17 21.51
N GLU A 380 5.53 -22.60 22.61
CA GLU A 380 4.43 -23.12 23.44
C GLU A 380 3.14 -23.29 22.61
N GLU A 381 2.85 -22.32 21.74
CA GLU A 381 1.64 -22.30 20.90
C GLU A 381 1.82 -22.98 19.53
N CYS A 382 2.99 -23.53 19.21
CA CYS A 382 3.23 -24.14 17.90
C CYS A 382 2.50 -25.49 17.79
N PRO A 383 1.49 -25.65 16.91
CA PRO A 383 0.66 -26.86 16.92
C PRO A 383 1.41 -28.14 16.51
N SER A 384 2.46 -27.99 15.69
CA SER A 384 3.34 -29.12 15.32
C SER A 384 4.60 -29.26 16.15
N GLY A 385 4.83 -28.41 17.15
CA GLY A 385 6.09 -28.41 17.91
C GLY A 385 7.32 -28.21 17.02
N ALA A 386 7.19 -27.39 15.98
CA ALA A 386 8.26 -27.13 15.00
C ALA A 386 9.32 -26.13 15.50
N ILE A 387 9.00 -25.34 16.53
CA ILE A 387 9.83 -24.24 17.04
C ILE A 387 10.57 -24.69 18.30
N SER A 388 11.86 -24.39 18.38
CA SER A 388 12.73 -24.78 19.50
C SER A 388 12.40 -24.05 20.81
N PHE A 389 12.53 -24.76 21.94
CA PHE A 389 12.40 -24.23 23.32
C PHE A 389 13.73 -23.78 23.95
N THR A 390 14.84 -23.90 23.23
CA THR A 390 16.21 -23.58 23.71
C THR A 390 16.35 -22.11 24.12
N ASP A 391 17.05 -21.79 25.21
CA ASP A 391 17.20 -20.40 25.67
C ASP A 391 18.04 -19.55 24.71
N LYS A 392 18.93 -20.18 23.94
CA LYS A 392 19.80 -19.50 22.99
C LYS A 392 19.72 -20.19 21.62
N PRO A 393 20.08 -19.49 20.53
CA PRO A 393 20.17 -20.13 19.23
C PRO A 393 21.32 -21.14 19.22
N GLU A 394 21.01 -22.44 19.19
CA GLU A 394 22.02 -23.51 19.22
C GLU A 394 22.44 -23.97 17.82
N ASN A 395 21.61 -23.73 16.82
CA ASN A 395 21.89 -24.17 15.46
C ASN A 395 22.81 -23.17 14.75
N VAL A 396 23.86 -23.69 14.12
CA VAL A 396 24.67 -22.96 13.14
C VAL A 396 24.25 -23.44 11.76
N ILE A 397 23.57 -22.58 11.00
CA ILE A 397 23.07 -22.88 9.66
C ILE A 397 23.76 -21.96 8.68
N ARG A 398 24.53 -22.53 7.74
CA ARG A 398 25.33 -21.77 6.76
C ARG A 398 26.29 -20.76 7.42
N GLY A 399 26.90 -21.13 8.55
CA GLY A 399 27.79 -20.26 9.30
C GLY A 399 27.11 -19.25 10.22
N TYR A 400 25.77 -19.14 10.19
CA TYR A 400 25.01 -18.20 11.02
C TYR A 400 24.32 -18.89 12.20
N GLN A 401 24.55 -18.38 13.41
CA GLN A 401 23.89 -18.88 14.62
C GLN A 401 22.45 -18.34 14.70
N ARG A 402 21.45 -19.21 14.73
CA ARG A 402 20.03 -18.82 14.83
C ARG A 402 19.14 -19.93 15.39
N TRP A 403 17.93 -19.57 15.82
CA TRP A 403 16.89 -20.57 16.01
C TRP A 403 16.42 -21.08 14.65
N ASN A 404 16.46 -22.40 14.48
CA ASN A 404 15.97 -23.03 13.27
C ASN A 404 14.63 -23.72 13.53
N ILE A 405 13.67 -23.52 12.63
CA ILE A 405 12.38 -24.21 12.67
C ILE A 405 12.52 -25.54 11.94
N ASN A 406 11.92 -26.60 12.46
CA ASN A 406 11.69 -27.80 11.68
C ASN A 406 10.59 -27.53 10.63
N GLN A 407 10.99 -27.29 9.38
CA GLN A 407 10.10 -26.88 8.31
C GLN A 407 9.08 -27.97 7.95
N ASP A 408 9.47 -29.24 8.01
CA ASP A 408 8.60 -30.37 7.70
C ASP A 408 7.46 -30.49 8.72
N LYS A 409 7.78 -30.37 10.02
CA LYS A 409 6.77 -30.28 11.08
C LYS A 409 5.88 -29.06 10.90
N CYS A 410 6.45 -27.90 10.54
CA CYS A 410 5.65 -26.71 10.29
C CYS A 410 4.65 -26.93 9.15
N PHE A 411 5.11 -27.59 8.07
CA PHE A 411 4.31 -27.87 6.89
C PHE A 411 3.18 -28.87 7.16
N THR A 412 3.30 -29.78 8.13
CA THR A 412 2.19 -30.66 8.53
C THR A 412 0.92 -29.86 8.81
N ILE A 413 0.99 -28.83 9.67
CA ILE A 413 -0.20 -28.04 10.05
C ILE A 413 -0.78 -27.26 8.88
N TRP A 414 0.06 -26.79 7.96
CA TRP A 414 -0.42 -26.09 6.76
C TRP A 414 -1.42 -26.93 5.98
N ASN A 415 -1.21 -28.24 5.97
CA ASN A 415 -2.01 -29.22 5.25
C ASN A 415 -3.12 -29.86 6.11
N SER A 416 -3.32 -29.39 7.34
CA SER A 416 -4.33 -29.95 8.25
C SER A 416 -5.51 -29.01 8.52
N VAL A 417 -5.36 -27.70 8.33
CA VAL A 417 -6.44 -26.72 8.58
C VAL A 417 -7.67 -27.03 7.73
N ALA A 418 -8.86 -27.04 8.36
CA ALA A 418 -10.15 -27.41 7.77
C ALA A 418 -10.68 -26.40 6.74
N THR A 419 -9.96 -26.23 5.63
CA THR A 419 -10.33 -25.40 4.49
C THR A 419 -10.09 -26.16 3.19
N SER A 420 -10.78 -25.78 2.10
CA SER A 420 -10.68 -26.51 0.82
C SER A 420 -9.27 -26.55 0.20
N HIS A 421 -8.36 -25.70 0.68
CA HIS A 421 -6.95 -25.65 0.27
C HIS A 421 -6.09 -25.27 1.47
N ALA A 422 -4.88 -25.84 1.58
CA ALA A 422 -3.90 -25.45 2.60
C ALA A 422 -3.63 -23.93 2.57
N ARG A 423 -4.19 -23.19 3.54
CA ARG A 423 -3.98 -21.73 3.66
C ARG A 423 -2.74 -21.38 4.47
N GLY A 424 -2.06 -22.35 5.10
CA GLY A 424 -0.95 -22.14 6.03
C GLY A 424 -1.40 -22.01 7.50
N CYS A 425 -0.45 -21.84 8.44
CA CYS A 425 -0.73 -21.85 9.89
C CYS A 425 -0.63 -20.46 10.56
N ARG A 426 0.56 -19.83 10.56
CA ARG A 426 0.82 -18.48 11.14
C ARG A 426 0.49 -18.26 12.63
N VAL A 427 0.14 -19.28 13.40
CA VAL A 427 -0.08 -19.13 14.87
C VAL A 427 1.11 -18.43 15.54
N CYS A 428 2.34 -18.81 15.18
CA CYS A 428 3.55 -18.19 15.72
C CYS A 428 3.66 -16.67 15.46
N LEU A 429 3.02 -16.15 14.41
CA LEU A 429 2.98 -14.72 14.11
C LEU A 429 1.92 -14.02 14.96
N ALA A 430 0.74 -14.64 15.10
CA ALA A 430 -0.41 -14.12 15.84
C ALA A 430 -0.15 -14.01 17.35
N VAL A 431 0.47 -15.05 17.92
CA VAL A 431 0.77 -15.13 19.36
C VAL A 431 1.99 -14.28 19.77
N CYS A 432 2.80 -13.84 18.80
CA CYS A 432 4.01 -13.08 19.08
C CYS A 432 3.66 -11.75 19.77
N PRO A 433 4.23 -11.44 20.95
CA PRO A 433 3.93 -10.19 21.66
C PRO A 433 4.28 -8.92 20.88
N TYR A 434 5.22 -9.02 19.94
CA TYR A 434 5.57 -7.90 19.06
C TYR A 434 4.52 -7.67 17.96
N SER A 435 3.74 -8.68 17.56
CA SER A 435 2.72 -8.56 16.52
C SER A 435 1.42 -7.99 17.06
N ARG A 436 1.44 -7.07 18.03
CA ARG A 436 0.23 -6.45 18.60
C ARG A 436 -0.27 -5.30 17.72
N LYS A 437 -1.60 -5.19 17.51
CA LYS A 437 -2.20 -3.99 16.89
C LYS A 437 -1.71 -2.77 17.66
N ASN A 438 -1.26 -1.74 16.93
CA ASN A 438 -0.63 -0.59 17.55
C ASN A 438 -1.64 0.12 18.48
N ASN A 439 -1.34 0.14 19.77
CA ASN A 439 -2.10 0.89 20.76
C ASN A 439 -1.13 1.59 21.71
N TRP A 440 -1.64 2.51 22.52
CA TRP A 440 -0.80 3.38 23.35
C TRP A 440 0.11 2.60 24.32
N ILE A 441 -0.35 1.46 24.85
CA ILE A 441 0.44 0.59 25.74
C ILE A 441 1.56 -0.08 24.95
N HIS A 442 1.24 -0.75 23.85
CA HIS A 442 2.25 -1.46 23.04
C HIS A 442 3.27 -0.49 22.44
N LYS A 443 2.87 0.74 22.12
CA LYS A 443 3.80 1.79 21.69
C LYS A 443 4.82 2.12 22.78
N ILE A 444 4.37 2.33 24.02
CA ILE A 444 5.28 2.57 25.16
C ILE A 444 6.20 1.37 25.35
N VAL A 445 5.65 0.15 25.36
CA VAL A 445 6.44 -1.06 25.58
C VAL A 445 7.53 -1.21 24.53
N ARG A 446 7.23 -1.03 23.24
CA ARG A 446 8.21 -1.12 22.15
C ARG A 446 9.30 -0.06 22.20
N GLU A 447 9.03 1.09 22.81
CA GLU A 447 10.04 2.14 22.99
C GLU A 447 10.89 1.91 24.25
N VAL A 448 10.31 1.39 25.32
CA VAL A 448 10.99 1.20 26.60
C VAL A 448 11.79 -0.11 26.63
N ASP A 449 11.24 -1.20 26.10
CA ASP A 449 11.82 -2.55 26.17
C ASP A 449 13.25 -2.60 25.59
N PRO A 450 13.52 -2.10 24.37
CA PRO A 450 14.86 -2.12 23.79
C PRO A 450 15.86 -1.19 24.51
N ARG A 451 15.36 -0.27 25.35
CA ARG A 451 16.15 0.73 26.07
C ARG A 451 16.32 0.38 27.55
N ASP A 452 15.78 -0.73 28.02
CA ASP A 452 15.97 -1.22 29.39
C ASP A 452 17.18 -2.17 29.46
N PRO A 453 18.36 -1.69 29.93
CA PRO A 453 19.56 -2.53 30.01
C PRO A 453 19.44 -3.64 31.07
N THR A 454 18.45 -3.58 31.96
CA THR A 454 18.25 -4.58 33.02
C THR A 454 17.38 -5.75 32.56
N GLY A 455 16.56 -5.55 31.52
CA GLY A 455 15.53 -6.50 31.09
C GLY A 455 14.47 -6.80 32.15
N LEU A 456 14.35 -5.96 33.19
CA LEU A 456 13.32 -6.09 34.22
C LEU A 456 11.95 -5.71 33.65
N PHE A 457 11.90 -4.62 32.88
CA PHE A 457 10.69 -4.19 32.20
C PHE A 457 10.22 -5.25 31.20
N SER A 458 11.14 -5.78 30.39
CA SER A 458 10.87 -6.88 29.46
C SER A 458 10.24 -8.09 30.16
N SER A 459 10.79 -8.45 31.32
CA SER A 459 10.35 -9.61 32.09
C SER A 459 8.98 -9.37 32.75
N ALA A 460 8.74 -8.16 33.25
CA ALA A 460 7.44 -7.77 33.81
C ALA A 460 6.35 -7.72 32.73
N MET A 461 6.63 -7.11 31.58
CA MET A 461 5.70 -7.08 30.45
C MET A 461 5.43 -8.48 29.91
N LEU A 462 6.45 -9.34 29.83
CA LEU A 462 6.26 -10.74 29.45
C LEU A 462 5.39 -11.51 30.47
N ALA A 463 5.56 -11.28 31.77
CA ALA A 463 4.72 -11.89 32.79
C ALA A 463 3.26 -11.44 32.67
N MET A 464 3.03 -10.14 32.43
CA MET A 464 1.69 -9.62 32.11
C MET A 464 1.14 -10.23 30.83
N GLN A 465 1.97 -10.36 29.80
CA GLN A 465 1.60 -10.97 28.52
C GLN A 465 1.12 -12.41 28.71
N LYS A 466 1.82 -13.23 29.52
CA LYS A 466 1.41 -14.60 29.84
C LYS A 466 0.19 -14.70 30.76
N LYS A 467 -0.08 -13.67 31.56
CA LYS A 467 -1.18 -13.67 32.54
C LYS A 467 -2.49 -13.09 32.02
N PHE A 468 -2.42 -12.07 31.15
CA PHE A 468 -3.60 -11.32 30.71
C PHE A 468 -4.07 -11.71 29.31
N PHE A 469 -3.24 -12.38 28.51
CA PHE A 469 -3.65 -12.88 27.20
C PHE A 469 -3.91 -14.37 27.27
N THR A 470 -4.96 -14.80 26.58
CA THR A 470 -5.31 -16.20 26.46
C THR A 470 -4.41 -16.87 25.44
N TYR A 471 -3.80 -17.98 25.85
CA TYR A 471 -3.04 -18.88 24.99
C TYR A 471 -3.67 -20.26 25.11
N PRO A 472 -4.46 -20.69 24.12
CA PRO A 472 -5.05 -22.01 24.08
C PRO A 472 -4.06 -23.16 24.32
N GLY A 473 -2.81 -23.02 23.89
CA GLY A 473 -1.85 -24.13 23.86
C GLY A 473 -1.79 -24.77 22.48
N GLY A 474 -0.59 -25.17 22.05
CA GLY A 474 -0.33 -25.69 20.70
C GLY A 474 -1.31 -26.79 20.23
N GLN A 475 -1.69 -27.72 21.11
CA GLN A 475 -2.57 -28.84 20.76
C GLN A 475 -4.02 -28.43 20.47
N GLU A 476 -4.51 -27.34 21.08
CA GLU A 476 -5.90 -26.89 20.91
C GLU A 476 -6.16 -26.29 19.51
N TYR A 477 -5.10 -25.87 18.81
CA TYR A 477 -5.19 -25.40 17.42
C TYR A 477 -5.21 -26.54 16.40
N LEU A 478 -4.98 -27.78 16.83
CA LEU A 478 -5.01 -28.91 15.90
C LEU A 478 -6.45 -29.09 15.38
N PRO A 479 -6.61 -29.31 14.08
CA PRO A 479 -7.91 -29.50 13.46
C PRO A 479 -8.57 -30.74 14.05
N ALA A 480 -9.67 -30.53 14.77
CA ALA A 480 -10.51 -31.60 15.28
C ALA A 480 -11.43 -32.10 14.15
N PRO A 481 -11.81 -33.40 14.12
CA PRO A 481 -12.68 -33.96 13.09
C PRO A 481 -14.06 -33.27 12.99
N ASP A 482 -14.46 -32.55 14.03
CA ASP A 482 -15.73 -31.81 14.15
C ASP A 482 -15.60 -30.34 13.72
N GLY A 483 -14.40 -29.88 13.35
CA GLY A 483 -14.15 -28.49 12.94
C GLY A 483 -14.02 -27.47 14.08
N ASN A 484 -14.04 -27.91 15.35
CA ASN A 484 -14.06 -27.00 16.51
C ASN A 484 -12.66 -26.64 17.05
N ASN A 485 -11.64 -26.57 16.18
CA ASN A 485 -10.30 -26.19 16.64
C ASN A 485 -10.26 -24.74 17.12
N LYS A 486 -9.52 -24.48 18.19
CA LYS A 486 -9.36 -23.11 18.70
C LYS A 486 -8.57 -22.25 17.71
N THR A 487 -8.81 -20.96 17.79
CA THR A 487 -8.03 -19.90 17.14
C THR A 487 -7.39 -19.03 18.21
N PHE A 488 -6.37 -18.24 17.84
CA PHE A 488 -5.69 -17.41 18.83
C PHE A 488 -6.57 -16.23 19.28
N GLY A 489 -7.19 -15.53 18.33
CA GLY A 489 -8.23 -14.53 18.57
C GLY A 489 -9.58 -14.95 18.00
N GLU A 490 -10.61 -14.19 18.33
CA GLU A 490 -11.95 -14.33 17.74
C GLU A 490 -11.88 -14.05 16.24
N ALA A 491 -12.63 -14.82 15.46
CA ALA A 491 -12.77 -14.58 14.04
C ALA A 491 -13.54 -13.27 13.83
N PRO A 492 -13.13 -12.41 12.88
CA PRO A 492 -13.90 -11.21 12.62
C PRO A 492 -15.23 -11.57 11.95
N ASP A 493 -16.32 -10.89 12.35
CA ASP A 493 -17.69 -11.19 11.90
C ASP A 493 -17.81 -11.31 10.37
N TRP A 494 -17.09 -10.48 9.61
CA TRP A 494 -17.09 -10.50 8.14
C TRP A 494 -16.50 -11.79 7.50
N LEU A 495 -15.87 -12.65 8.29
CA LEU A 495 -15.38 -13.98 7.89
C LEU A 495 -16.17 -15.15 8.49
N MET A 496 -17.11 -14.90 9.40
CA MET A 496 -17.95 -15.92 10.01
C MET A 496 -19.15 -16.19 9.10
N THR A 497 -19.29 -17.41 8.60
CA THR A 497 -20.27 -17.70 7.54
C THR A 497 -21.71 -17.57 8.06
N GLU A 498 -21.93 -18.06 9.27
CA GLU A 498 -23.16 -18.01 10.04
C GLU A 498 -23.68 -16.59 10.32
N GLU A 499 -22.81 -15.58 10.34
CA GLU A 499 -23.23 -14.18 10.52
C GLU A 499 -23.90 -13.60 9.28
N TRP A 500 -23.60 -14.13 8.09
CA TRP A 500 -24.09 -13.59 6.81
C TRP A 500 -25.06 -14.50 6.06
N PHE A 501 -25.08 -15.79 6.40
CA PHE A 501 -25.85 -16.80 5.68
C PHE A 501 -26.65 -17.67 6.64
N ASN A 502 -27.91 -17.97 6.31
CA ASN A 502 -28.77 -18.86 7.08
C ASN A 502 -28.36 -20.32 6.85
N ILE A 503 -27.47 -20.84 7.70
CA ILE A 503 -26.95 -22.22 7.68
C ILE A 503 -27.27 -23.00 8.95
#